data_AF-A0A3S3HBM1-F1
#
_entry.id   AF-A0A3S3HBM1-F1
#
_cell.length_a   1.000
_cell.length_b   1.000
_cell.length_c   1.000
_cell.angle_alpha   90.00
_cell.angle_beta   90.00
_cell.angle_gamma   90.00
#
_symmetry.space_group_name_H-M   'P 1'
#
loop_
_entity.id
_entity.type
_entity.pdbx_description
1 polymer ?
#
loop_
_entity_poly.entity_id
_entity_poly.type
_entity_poly.pdbx_seq_one_letter_code
_entity_poly.pdbx_strand_id
1 'polypeptide(L)'
;MNVGAGRRFRSPKAILFDLDGTLVDSAPDITAAVNELLAGRDLPPLRLEQVRAMIGGGVRKLVERAFAASGAPLLGSALDEANRAMTPIYRRHLTGLTTLMPGVREVLTHFHLSGIAMGVVTN
;
A
#
# COMPACT_ATOMS: atom_id res chain seq x y z
N MET A 1 -49.48 -10.46 -5.44
CA MET A 1 -48.28 -9.68 -5.83
C MET A 1 -47.08 -10.31 -5.16
N ASN A 2 -46.22 -10.99 -5.93
CA ASN A 2 -45.07 -11.73 -5.42
C ASN A 2 -43.86 -10.78 -5.39
N VAL A 3 -43.58 -10.18 -4.24
CA VAL A 3 -42.33 -9.43 -4.04
C VAL A 3 -41.18 -10.43 -4.05
N GLY A 4 -40.39 -10.41 -5.12
CA GLY A 4 -39.24 -11.30 -5.30
C GLY A 4 -38.33 -11.26 -4.08
N ALA A 5 -38.15 -12.42 -3.45
CA ALA A 5 -37.23 -12.58 -2.33
C ALA A 5 -35.82 -12.19 -2.80
N GLY A 6 -35.37 -10.99 -2.42
CA GLY A 6 -34.01 -10.55 -2.62
C GLY A 6 -33.05 -11.61 -2.07
N ARG A 7 -32.11 -12.04 -2.90
CA ARG A 7 -31.14 -13.09 -2.56
C ARG A 7 -30.40 -12.68 -1.28
N ARG A 8 -30.68 -13.35 -0.15
CA ARG A 8 -29.98 -13.12 1.12
C ARG A 8 -28.49 -13.37 0.90
N PHE A 9 -27.67 -12.35 1.11
CA PHE A 9 -26.22 -12.52 1.17
C PHE A 9 -25.91 -13.42 2.38
N ARG A 10 -25.37 -14.61 2.12
CA ARG A 10 -24.81 -15.47 3.17
C ARG A 10 -23.47 -14.89 3.60
N SER A 11 -23.14 -15.01 4.88
CA SER A 11 -21.82 -14.61 5.38
C SER A 11 -20.70 -15.31 4.59
N PRO A 12 -19.64 -14.60 4.20
CA PRO A 12 -18.54 -15.20 3.47
C PRO A 12 -17.82 -16.24 4.34
N LYS A 13 -17.26 -17.27 3.70
CA LYS A 13 -16.43 -18.27 4.40
C LYS A 13 -15.06 -17.70 4.79
N ALA A 14 -14.56 -16.76 4.00
CA ALA A 14 -13.30 -16.08 4.24
C ALA A 14 -13.33 -14.66 3.67
N ILE A 15 -12.52 -13.78 4.25
CA ILE A 15 -12.28 -12.42 3.77
C ILE A 15 -10.78 -12.24 3.55
N LEU A 16 -10.41 -11.78 2.36
CA LEU A 16 -9.03 -11.48 2.00
C LEU A 16 -8.88 -9.96 1.90
N PHE A 17 -7.90 -9.42 2.61
CA PHE A 17 -7.62 -7.99 2.65
C PHE A 17 -6.33 -7.68 1.91
N ASP A 18 -6.31 -6.60 1.15
CA ASP A 18 -5.05 -5.94 0.85
C ASP A 18 -4.47 -5.29 2.14
N LEU A 19 -3.21 -4.88 2.13
CA LEU A 19 -2.53 -4.31 3.29
C LEU A 19 -2.48 -2.77 3.21
N ASP A 20 -1.68 -2.24 2.30
CA ASP A 20 -1.36 -0.82 2.21
C ASP A 20 -2.56 0.00 1.73
N GLY A 21 -3.01 0.96 2.54
CA GLY A 21 -4.21 1.76 2.28
C GLY A 21 -5.52 1.01 2.53
N THR A 22 -5.46 -0.25 2.97
CA THR A 22 -6.64 -1.06 3.33
C THR A 22 -6.67 -1.35 4.83
N LEU A 23 -5.69 -2.09 5.35
CA LEU A 23 -5.57 -2.37 6.79
C LEU A 23 -4.73 -1.34 7.52
N VAL A 24 -3.73 -0.78 6.84
CA VAL A 24 -2.77 0.18 7.41
C VAL A 24 -2.65 1.44 6.55
N ASP A 25 -2.50 2.60 7.21
CA ASP A 25 -2.01 3.80 6.56
C ASP A 25 -0.48 3.79 6.57
N SER A 26 0.11 3.15 5.56
CA SER A 26 1.57 3.09 5.37
C SER A 26 2.12 4.26 4.55
N ALA A 27 1.26 5.12 4.00
CA ALA A 27 1.69 6.18 3.08
C ALA A 27 2.75 7.15 3.66
N PRO A 28 2.72 7.54 4.95
CA PRO A 28 3.74 8.40 5.53
C PRO A 28 5.14 7.76 5.51
N ASP A 29 5.23 6.50 5.89
CA ASP A 29 6.46 5.70 5.92
C ASP A 29 6.99 5.43 4.50
N ILE A 30 6.09 5.09 3.58
CA ILE A 30 6.42 4.93 2.15
C ILE A 30 6.94 6.24 1.56
N THR A 31 6.36 7.38 1.95
CA THR A 31 6.80 8.71 1.52
C THR A 31 8.21 9.02 2.01
N ALA A 32 8.52 8.69 3.27
CA ALA A 32 9.86 8.86 3.82
C ALA A 32 10.89 8.03 3.04
N ALA A 33 10.58 6.76 2.75
CA ALA A 33 11.44 5.88 1.96
C ALA A 33 11.66 6.39 0.53
N VAL A 34 10.59 6.82 -0.15
CA VAL A 34 10.68 7.35 -1.52
C VAL A 34 11.52 8.62 -1.55
N ASN A 35 11.30 9.54 -0.62
CA ASN A 35 12.05 10.79 -0.58
C ASN A 35 13.53 10.58 -0.22
N GLU A 36 13.86 9.58 0.59
CA GLU A 36 15.26 9.19 0.81
C GLU A 36 15.91 8.65 -0.47
N LEU A 37 15.21 7.81 -1.25
CA LEU A 37 15.70 7.32 -2.53
C LEU A 37 15.93 8.44 -3.55
N LEU A 38 15.03 9.43 -3.59
CA LEU A 38 15.13 10.60 -4.48
C LEU A 38 16.27 11.52 -4.05
N ALA A 39 16.43 11.77 -2.74
CA ALA A 39 17.52 12.58 -2.20
C ALA A 39 18.90 12.00 -2.52
N GLY A 40 19.05 10.66 -2.50
CA GLY A 40 20.28 9.99 -2.94
C GLY A 40 20.64 10.18 -4.43
N ARG A 41 19.79 10.85 -5.20
CA ARG A 41 20.01 11.22 -6.61
C ARG A 41 19.81 12.71 -6.88
N ASP A 42 19.84 13.54 -5.83
CA ASP A 42 19.66 14.99 -5.92
C ASP A 42 18.34 15.41 -6.59
N LEU A 43 17.28 14.60 -6.45
CA LEU A 43 15.96 14.88 -7.00
C LEU A 43 15.04 15.54 -5.95
N PRO A 44 14.08 16.38 -6.39
CA PRO A 44 13.14 17.03 -5.48
C PRO A 44 12.25 16.00 -4.76
N PRO A 45 11.89 16.25 -3.48
CA PRO A 45 10.99 15.37 -2.75
C PRO A 45 9.56 15.45 -3.27
N LEU A 46 8.80 14.38 -3.06
CA LEU A 46 7.38 14.30 -3.33
C LEU A 46 6.57 14.54 -2.05
N ARG A 47 5.39 15.14 -2.20
CA ARG A 47 4.43 15.30 -1.10
C ARG A 47 3.74 13.98 -0.80
N LEU A 48 3.28 13.81 0.44
CA LEU A 48 2.53 12.63 0.90
C LEU A 48 1.40 12.25 -0.06
N GLU A 49 0.56 13.21 -0.47
CA GLU A 49 -0.57 12.93 -1.36
C GLU A 49 -0.15 12.42 -2.74
N GLN A 50 1.01 12.84 -3.24
CA GLN A 50 1.55 12.33 -4.50
C GLN A 50 1.96 10.87 -4.35
N VAL A 51 2.70 10.55 -3.28
CA VAL A 51 3.15 9.18 -3.02
C VAL A 51 1.96 8.27 -2.71
N ARG A 52 0.98 8.75 -1.93
CA ARG A 52 -0.25 8.02 -1.59
C ARG A 52 -1.00 7.56 -2.85
N ALA A 53 -1.10 8.42 -3.87
CA ALA A 53 -1.72 8.07 -5.15
C ALA A 53 -0.92 7.06 -5.99
N MET A 54 0.35 6.80 -5.63
CA MET A 54 1.23 5.85 -6.31
C MET A 54 1.26 4.46 -5.66
N ILE A 55 0.71 4.31 -4.46
CA ILE A 55 0.67 3.05 -3.71
C ILE A 55 -0.18 2.03 -4.47
N GLY A 56 0.29 0.78 -4.46
CA GLY A 56 -0.33 -0.35 -5.16
C GLY A 56 0.43 -0.76 -6.43
N GLY A 57 0.42 -2.07 -6.71
CA GLY A 57 1.14 -2.67 -7.83
C GLY A 57 2.64 -2.92 -7.59
N GLY A 58 3.05 -2.91 -6.31
CA GLY A 58 4.39 -3.30 -5.86
C GLY A 58 5.45 -2.20 -5.90
N VAL A 59 6.55 -2.43 -5.19
CA VAL A 59 7.65 -1.46 -5.00
C VAL A 59 8.24 -0.96 -6.33
N ARG A 60 8.34 -1.84 -7.34
CA ARG A 60 8.87 -1.44 -8.65
C ARG A 60 8.04 -0.34 -9.32
N LYS A 61 6.71 -0.47 -9.30
CA LYS A 61 5.80 0.55 -9.87
C LYS A 61 5.83 1.84 -9.06
N LEU A 62 5.97 1.74 -7.74
CA LEU A 62 6.15 2.90 -6.87
C LEU A 62 7.41 3.68 -7.28
N VAL A 63 8.55 3.00 -7.44
CA VAL A 63 9.81 3.63 -7.87
C VAL A 63 9.65 4.28 -9.25
N GLU A 64 9.11 3.57 -10.23
CA GLU A 64 8.87 4.10 -11.58
C GLU A 64 8.05 5.40 -11.54
N ARG A 65 6.92 5.41 -10.81
CA ARG A 65 6.03 6.57 -10.67
C ARG A 65 6.69 7.72 -9.94
N ALA A 66 7.46 7.44 -8.87
CA ALA A 66 8.14 8.46 -8.09
C ALA A 66 9.20 9.20 -8.91
N PHE A 67 10.00 8.46 -9.70
CA PHE A 67 11.01 9.04 -10.59
C PHE A 67 10.39 9.87 -11.71
N ALA A 68 9.31 9.39 -12.33
CA ALA A 68 8.57 10.16 -13.32
C ALA A 68 7.99 11.46 -12.73
N ALA A 69 7.39 11.39 -11.53
CA ALA A 69 6.82 12.56 -10.84
C ALA A 69 7.86 13.57 -10.37
N SER A 70 9.10 13.12 -10.15
CA SER A 70 10.24 13.98 -9.75
C SER A 70 10.98 14.59 -10.96
N GLY A 71 10.46 14.37 -12.18
CA GLY A 71 11.03 14.94 -13.40
C GLY A 71 12.18 14.12 -14.02
N ALA A 72 12.43 12.90 -13.52
CA ALA A 72 13.54 12.05 -13.98
C ALA A 72 13.05 10.61 -14.26
N PRO A 73 12.17 10.39 -15.26
CA PRO A 73 11.62 9.07 -15.54
C PRO A 73 12.73 8.06 -15.85
N LEU A 74 12.63 6.87 -15.24
CA LEU A 74 13.58 5.77 -15.43
C LEU A 74 12.96 4.63 -16.23
N LEU A 75 13.77 4.00 -17.07
CA LEU A 75 13.40 2.81 -17.85
C LEU A 75 14.55 1.79 -17.81
N GLY A 76 14.23 0.53 -18.13
CA GLY A 76 15.22 -0.55 -18.27
C GLY A 76 16.12 -0.71 -17.03
N SER A 77 17.42 -0.81 -17.28
CA SER A 77 18.43 -1.08 -16.25
C SER A 77 18.51 0.00 -15.16
N ALA A 78 18.23 1.26 -15.48
CA ALA A 78 18.25 2.34 -14.51
C ALA A 78 17.10 2.21 -13.50
N LEU A 79 15.92 1.80 -13.97
CA LEU A 79 14.79 1.48 -13.09
C LEU A 79 15.09 0.25 -12.22
N ASP A 80 15.75 -0.77 -12.78
CA ASP A 80 16.16 -1.95 -12.01
C ASP A 80 17.13 -1.60 -10.87
N GLU A 81 18.08 -0.70 -11.14
CA GLU A 81 19.02 -0.21 -10.14
C GLU A 81 18.33 0.60 -9.05
N ALA A 82 17.45 1.53 -9.42
CA ALA A 82 16.63 2.29 -8.46
C ALA A 82 15.76 1.38 -7.60
N ASN A 83 15.16 0.35 -8.20
CA ASN A 83 14.34 -0.63 -7.47
C ASN A 83 15.19 -1.47 -6.50
N ARG A 84 16.41 -1.87 -6.88
CA ARG A 84 17.34 -2.55 -5.95
C ARG A 84 17.75 -1.65 -4.78
N ALA A 85 17.99 -0.37 -5.04
CA ALA A 85 18.31 0.61 -3.99
C ALA A 85 17.12 0.89 -3.05
N MET A 86 15.88 0.79 -3.57
CA MET A 86 14.67 1.02 -2.78
C MET A 86 14.48 -0.03 -1.68
N THR A 87 14.74 -1.31 -1.94
CA THR A 87 14.51 -2.41 -0.99
C THR A 87 15.13 -2.18 0.41
N PRO A 88 16.44 -1.89 0.55
CA PRO A 88 17.02 -1.64 1.87
C PRO A 88 16.52 -0.33 2.51
N ILE A 89 16.14 0.68 1.71
CA ILE A 89 15.56 1.93 2.22
C ILE A 89 14.19 1.66 2.81
N TYR A 90 13.30 1.02 2.03
CA TYR A 90 11.95 0.67 2.45
C TYR A 90 11.93 -0.12 3.77
N ARG A 91 12.86 -1.07 3.94
CA ARG A 91 12.99 -1.86 5.17
C ARG A 91 13.26 -1.04 6.42
N ARG A 92 13.87 0.15 6.31
CA ARG A 92 14.10 1.05 7.46
C ARG A 92 12.85 1.85 7.85
N HIS A 93 11.88 1.97 6.93
CA HIS A 93 10.67 2.78 7.09
C HIS A 93 9.41 1.92 7.11
N LEU A 94 9.42 0.71 7.68
CA LEU A 94 8.25 -0.18 7.61
C LEU A 94 7.10 0.20 8.55
N THR A 95 7.42 0.76 9.72
CA THR A 95 6.45 0.90 10.83
C THR A 95 6.69 2.13 11.69
N GLY A 96 7.54 3.07 11.24
CA GLY A 96 7.87 4.26 12.04
C GLY A 96 6.70 5.22 12.20
N LEU A 97 5.91 5.36 11.13
CA LEU A 97 4.75 6.26 11.04
C LEU A 97 3.45 5.52 10.69
N THR A 98 3.54 4.26 10.28
CA THR A 98 2.40 3.44 9.86
C THR A 98 1.43 3.19 11.01
N THR A 99 0.14 3.45 10.78
CA THR A 99 -0.95 3.18 11.73
C THR A 99 -2.03 2.29 11.11
N LEU A 100 -2.93 1.73 11.92
CA LEU A 100 -4.13 1.08 11.37
C LEU A 100 -5.04 2.12 10.69
N MET A 101 -5.73 1.71 9.62
CA MET A 101 -6.84 2.51 9.10
C MET A 101 -7.97 2.58 10.15
N PRO A 102 -8.76 3.67 10.20
CA PRO A 102 -9.87 3.79 11.13
C PRO A 102 -10.85 2.62 11.02
N GLY A 103 -11.26 2.04 12.14
CA GLY A 103 -12.23 0.93 12.18
C GLY A 103 -11.66 -0.46 11.87
N VAL A 104 -10.40 -0.57 11.43
CA VAL A 104 -9.81 -1.87 11.06
C VAL A 104 -9.74 -2.82 12.24
N ARG A 105 -9.36 -2.32 13.41
CA ARG A 105 -9.29 -3.16 14.62
C ARG A 105 -10.65 -3.79 14.92
N GLU A 106 -11.70 -2.99 14.91
CA GLU A 106 -13.07 -3.38 15.21
C GLU A 106 -13.59 -4.40 14.19
N VAL A 107 -13.35 -4.15 12.90
CA VAL A 107 -13.77 -5.03 11.80
C VAL A 107 -13.07 -6.39 11.88
N LEU A 108 -11.75 -6.40 12.05
CA LEU A 108 -10.99 -7.64 12.17
C LEU A 108 -11.41 -8.44 13.42
N THR A 109 -11.61 -7.77 14.55
CA THR A 109 -12.12 -8.41 15.77
C THR A 109 -13.51 -9.01 15.55
N HIS A 110 -14.43 -8.28 14.91
CA HIS A 110 -15.77 -8.76 14.61
C HIS A 110 -15.76 -10.04 13.78
N PHE A 111 -14.97 -10.08 12.69
CA PHE A 111 -14.90 -11.26 11.83
C PHE A 111 -14.21 -12.44 12.50
N HIS A 112 -13.15 -12.18 13.28
CA HIS A 112 -12.49 -13.21 14.08
C HIS A 112 -13.45 -13.88 15.06
N LEU A 113 -14.18 -13.08 15.84
CA LEU A 113 -15.17 -13.58 16.81
C LEU A 113 -16.37 -14.28 16.15
N SER A 114 -16.65 -13.95 14.89
CA SER A 114 -17.70 -14.59 14.10
C SER A 114 -17.23 -15.88 13.39
N GLY A 115 -15.99 -16.33 13.61
CA GLY A 115 -15.43 -17.53 13.02
C GLY A 115 -15.17 -17.44 11.51
N ILE A 116 -15.11 -16.23 10.94
CA ILE A 116 -14.80 -16.01 9.53
C ILE A 116 -13.28 -16.07 9.34
N ALA A 117 -12.80 -16.90 8.42
CA ALA A 117 -11.38 -16.97 8.11
C ALA A 117 -10.90 -15.65 7.47
N MET A 118 -9.72 -15.17 7.84
CA MET A 118 -9.15 -13.95 7.29
C MET A 118 -7.74 -14.19 6.76
N GLY A 119 -7.38 -13.50 5.68
CA GLY A 119 -6.04 -13.53 5.12
C GLY A 119 -5.64 -12.17 4.54
N VAL A 120 -4.33 -11.95 4.40
CA VAL A 120 -3.77 -10.77 3.74
C VAL A 120 -3.22 -11.19 2.38
N VAL A 121 -3.55 -10.43 1.34
CA VAL A 121 -3.06 -10.61 -0.04
C VAL A 121 -2.53 -9.26 -0.52
N THR A 122 -1.21 -9.12 -0.58
CA THR A 122 -0.53 -7.88 -0.97
C THR A 122 0.56 -8.14 -2.02
N ASN A 123 1.04 -7.09 -2.71
CA ASN A 123 1.94 -7.18 -3.86
C ASN A 123 3.41 -7.34 -3.50
#